data_AF-A0A1C6BW46-F1
#
_entry.id   AF-A0A1C6BW46-F1
#
_cell.length_a   1.000
_cell.length_b   1.000
_cell.length_c   1.000
_cell.angle_alpha   90.00
_cell.angle_beta   90.00
_cell.angle_gamma   90.00
#
_symmetry.space_group_name_H-M   'P 1'
#
loop_
_entity.id
_entity.type
_entity.pdbx_description
1 polymer ?
#
loop_
_entity_poly.entity_id
_entity_poly.type
_entity_poly.pdbx_seq_one_letter_code
_entity_poly.pdbx_strand_id
1 'polypeptide(L)' 'MGVFDLFHVGHLNLQERCKELCDYLIVAVCGDDYVTQVKKKTPVFTEEERIRIIGALKCVD' A
#
# COMPACT_ATOMS: atom_id res chain seq x y z
N MET A 1 1.55 -7.11 -0.96
CA MET A 1 2.33 -6.11 -1.72
C MET A 1 1.39 -5.38 -2.67
N GLY A 2 1.51 -4.07 -2.83
CA GLY A 2 0.67 -3.29 -3.76
C GLY A 2 1.25 -1.91 -4.06
N VAL A 3 0.67 -1.22 -5.03
CA VAL A 3 1.05 0.18 -5.34
C VAL A 3 0.47 1.13 -4.30
N PHE A 4 -0.82 0.96 -3.98
CA PHE A 4 -1.57 1.77 -3.01
C PHE A 4 -1.60 3.28 -3.32
N ASP A 5 -1.49 3.63 -4.60
CA ASP A 5 -1.66 4.99 -5.08
C ASP A 5 -3.13 5.43 -5.01
N LEU A 6 -3.37 6.74 -4.89
CA LEU A 6 -4.71 7.30 -4.66
C LEU A 6 -5.48 6.54 -3.57
N PHE A 7 -4.87 6.42 -2.39
CA PHE A 7 -5.40 5.58 -1.32
C PHE A 7 -6.86 5.92 -0.97
N HIS A 8 -7.72 4.90 -0.95
CA HIS A 8 -9.16 5.04 -0.74
C HIS A 8 -9.70 3.88 0.09
N VAL A 9 -10.99 3.95 0.47
CA VAL A 9 -11.63 2.97 1.37
C VAL A 9 -11.50 1.51 0.93
N GLY A 10 -11.50 1.24 -0.38
CA GLY A 10 -11.24 -0.11 -0.89
C GLY A 10 -9.88 -0.70 -0.47
N HIS A 11 -8.82 0.11 -0.40
CA HIS A 11 -7.52 -0.33 0.11
C HIS A 11 -7.57 -0.54 1.63
N LEU A 12 -8.21 0.35 2.39
CA LEU A 12 -8.38 0.21 3.83
C LEU A 12 -9.09 -1.10 4.18
N ASN A 13 -10.25 -1.35 3.56
CA ASN A 13 -11.05 -2.55 3.78
C ASN A 13 -10.26 -3.84 3.50
N LEU A 14 -9.39 -3.82 2.47
CA LEU A 14 -8.52 -4.96 2.16
C LEU A 14 -7.53 -5.22 3.31
N GLN A 15 -6.87 -4.17 3.82
CA GLN A 15 -5.88 -4.34 4.89
C GLN A 15 -6.55 -4.76 6.21
N GLU A 16 -7.69 -4.17 6.57
CA GLU A 16 -8.44 -4.55 7.77
C GLU A 16 -8.86 -6.03 7.71
N ARG A 17 -9.39 -6.47 6.57
CA ARG A 17 -9.73 -7.89 6.36
C ARG A 17 -8.51 -8.81 6.38
N CYS A 18 -7.35 -8.35 5.90
CA CYS A 18 -6.12 -9.12 6.03
C CYS A 18 -5.70 -9.28 7.49
N LYS A 19 -5.79 -8.23 8.32
CA LYS A 19 -5.43 -8.27 9.74
C LYS A 19 -6.34 -9.19 10.55
N GLU A 20 -7.61 -9.35 10.17
CA GLU A 20 -8.51 -10.34 10.79
C GLU A 20 -8.04 -11.80 10.62
N LEU A 21 -7.16 -12.06 9.66
CA LEU A 21 -6.70 -13.40 9.28
C LEU A 21 -5.26 -13.70 9.72
N CYS A 22 -4.59 -12.77 10.41
CA CYS A 22 -3.21 -12.94 10.85
C CYS A 22 -2.89 -12.20 12.16
N ASP A 23 -1.86 -12.67 12.87
CA ASP A 23 -1.38 -11.98 14.07
C ASP A 23 -0.60 -10.70 13.71
N TYR A 24 0.14 -10.74 12.60
CA TYR A 24 0.95 -9.64 12.06
C TYR A 24 0.67 -9.40 10.59
N LEU A 25 0.46 -8.14 10.20
CA LEU A 25 0.22 -7.70 8.83
C LEU A 25 1.34 -6.78 8.35
N ILE A 26 2.27 -7.35 7.59
CA ILE A 26 3.36 -6.61 6.93
C ILE A 26 2.94 -6.24 5.51
N VAL A 27 2.97 -4.95 5.16
CA VAL A 27 2.56 -4.46 3.84
C VAL A 27 3.74 -3.89 3.07
N ALA A 28 4.17 -4.60 2.02
CA ALA A 28 5.15 -4.09 1.06
C ALA A 28 4.51 -3.14 0.03
N VAL A 29 5.06 -1.93 -0.10
CA VAL A 29 4.68 -0.94 -1.12
C VAL A 29 5.59 -1.11 -2.35
N CYS A 30 5.01 -1.11 -3.55
CA CYS A 30 5.79 -1.15 -4.79
C CYS A 30 6.50 0.19 -5.00
N GLY A 31 7.81 0.14 -5.27
CA GLY A 31 8.58 1.35 -5.53
C GLY A 31 8.32 1.98 -6.89
N ASP A 32 8.59 3.28 -7.00
CA ASP A 32 8.18 4.10 -8.16
C ASP A 32 8.80 3.62 -9.47
N ASP A 33 10.07 3.18 -9.42
CA ASP A 33 10.78 2.60 -10.57
C ASP A 33 10.07 1.34 -11.08
N TYR A 34 9.67 0.45 -10.18
CA TYR A 34 8.97 -0.78 -10.55
C TYR A 34 7.60 -0.48 -11.17
N VAL A 35 6.84 0.45 -10.59
CA VAL A 35 5.51 0.80 -11.12
C VAL A 35 5.63 1.45 -12.50
N THR A 36 6.60 2.34 -12.68
CA THR A 36 6.81 3.04 -13.94
C THR A 36 7.35 2.08 -15.02
N GLN A 37 8.37 1.29 -14.72
CA GLN A 37 9.04 0.45 -15.71
C GLN A 37 8.27 -0.84 -16.04
N VAL A 38 7.67 -1.48 -15.03
CA VAL A 38 7.01 -2.79 -15.19
C VAL A 38 5.51 -2.62 -15.37
N LYS A 39 4.85 -1.83 -14.51
CA LYS A 39 3.39 -1.63 -14.61
C LYS A 39 2.98 -0.55 -15.63
N LYS A 40 3.95 0.15 -16.22
CA LYS A 40 3.74 1.21 -17.23
C LYS A 40 2.76 2.29 -16.77
N LYS A 41 2.85 2.65 -15.49
CA LYS A 41 2.03 3.70 -14.86
C LYS A 41 2.92 4.56 -13.98
N THR A 42 2.71 5.87 -14.03
CA THR A 42 3.33 6.82 -13.10
C THR A 42 2.37 7.05 -11.94
N PRO A 43 2.76 6.73 -10.70
CA PRO A 43 1.94 7.03 -9.53
C PRO A 43 1.71 8.54 -9.35
N VAL A 44 0.59 8.89 -8.75
CA VAL A 44 0.26 10.27 -8.38
C VAL A 44 1.00 10.70 -7.12
N PHE A 45 0.97 9.84 -6.09
CA PHE A 45 1.77 10.03 -4.88
C PHE A 45 3.12 9.37 -5.02
N THR A 46 4.17 9.93 -4.40
CA THR A 46 5.50 9.31 -4.38
C THR A 46 5.51 8.02 -3.58
N GLU A 47 6.51 7.16 -3.80
CA GLU A 47 6.73 5.96 -2.99
C GLU A 47 6.71 6.27 -1.48
N GLU A 48 7.41 7.33 -1.05
CA GLU A 48 7.46 7.74 0.36
C GLU A 48 6.11 8.15 0.92
N GLU A 49 5.30 8.89 0.16
CA GLU A 49 3.94 9.28 0.56
C GLU A 49 3.05 8.05 0.74
N ARG A 50 3.12 7.09 -0.19
CA ARG A 50 2.36 5.84 -0.12
C ARG A 50 2.80 4.98 1.06
N ILE A 51 4.10 4.88 1.33
CA ILE A 51 4.64 4.21 2.52
C ILE A 51 4.11 4.87 3.79
N ARG A 52 4.13 6.20 3.86
CA ARG A 52 3.63 6.95 5.03
C ARG A 52 2.15 6.70 5.28
N ILE A 53 1.32 6.69 4.23
CA ILE A 53 -0.12 6.41 4.36
C ILE A 53 -0.34 4.98 4.89
N ILE A 54 0.32 4.00 4.29
CA ILE A 54 0.19 2.58 4.68
C ILE A 54 0.70 2.34 6.10
N GLY A 55 1.85 2.90 6.46
CA GLY A 55 2.44 2.75 7.80
C GLY A 55 1.67 3.49 8.90
N ALA A 56 0.77 4.41 8.55
CA ALA A 56 -0.12 5.07 9.52
C ALA A 56 -1.38 4.27 9.83
N LEU A 57 -1.66 3.19 9.09
CA LEU A 57 -2.85 2.38 9.31
C LEU A 57 -2.71 1.56 10.59
N LYS A 58 -3.71 1.64 11.47
CA LYS A 58 -3.75 0.89 12.73
C LYS A 58 -3.62 -0.63 12.56
N CYS A 59 -4.07 -1.16 11.42
CA CYS A 59 -4.07 -2.59 11.14
C CYS A 59 -2.74 -3.11 10.57
N VAL A 60 -1.77 -2.23 10.26
CA VAL A 60 -0.46 -2.58 9.71
C VAL A 60 0.59 -2.56 10.83
N ASP A 61 1.49 -3.54 10.81
CA ASP A 61 2.59 -3.71 11.78
C ASP A 61 3.96 -3.39 11.18
#